data_AF-A0A535NZ48-F1
#
_entry.id   AF-A0A535NZ48-F1
#
_cell.length_a   1.000
_cell.length_b   1.000
_cell.length_c   1.000
_cell.angle_alpha   90.00
_cell.angle_beta   90.00
_cell.angle_gamma   90.00
#
_symmetry.space_group_name_H-M   'P 1'
#
loop_
_entity.id
_entity.type
_entity.pdbx_description
1 polymer ?
#
loop_
_entity_poly.entity_id
_entity_poly.type
_entity_poly.pdbx_seq_one_letter_code
_entity_poly.pdbx_strand_id
1 'polypeptide(L)'
;MVTRNIFSIIVKCWHDSQTDTTRLQVVRTDTAEEVRLDNSSFLLRISEDEAALVERCFIRHVASGREVYVQSGPGLRTFIQSCLLTDQ
;
A
#
# COMPACT_ATOMS: atom_id res chain seq x y z
N MET A 1 19.62 -1.72 -10.48
CA MET A 1 18.92 -2.87 -9.87
C MET A 1 17.53 -2.90 -10.47
N VAL A 2 17.21 -3.93 -11.26
CA VAL A 2 15.97 -3.97 -12.03
C VAL A 2 14.87 -4.58 -11.16
N THR A 3 13.94 -3.76 -10.68
CA THR A 3 12.76 -4.24 -9.94
C THR A 3 11.79 -4.91 -10.92
N ARG A 4 11.39 -6.14 -10.60
CA ARG A 4 10.37 -6.88 -11.35
C ARG A 4 9.12 -7.02 -10.49
N ASN A 5 8.00 -7.30 -11.15
CA ASN A 5 6.75 -7.67 -10.50
C ASN A 5 6.27 -6.62 -9.47
N ILE A 6 6.03 -5.38 -9.92
CA ILE A 6 5.65 -4.29 -9.02
C ILE A 6 4.15 -4.37 -8.73
N PHE A 7 3.80 -4.42 -7.45
CA PHE A 7 2.44 -4.24 -6.97
C PHE A 7 2.33 -2.87 -6.29
N SER A 8 1.28 -2.10 -6.56
CA SER A 8 1.07 -0.79 -5.94
C SER A 8 -0.39 -0.58 -5.60
N ILE A 9 -0.65 -0.07 -4.40
CA ILE A 9 -1.98 0.29 -3.93
C ILE A 9 -1.93 1.62 -3.20
N ILE A 10 -3.02 2.36 -3.27
CA ILE A 10 -3.25 3.52 -2.43
C ILE A 10 -4.19 3.11 -1.32
N VAL A 11 -3.84 3.43 -0.09
CA VAL A 11 -4.72 3.23 1.06
C VAL A 11 -4.98 4.55 1.76
N LYS A 12 -6.21 4.71 2.25
CA LYS A 12 -6.60 5.80 3.12
C LYS A 12 -6.82 5.27 4.53
N CYS A 13 -6.25 5.95 5.52
CA CYS A 13 -6.36 5.59 6.93
C CYS A 13 -6.91 6.77 7.74
N TRP A 14 -7.97 6.54 8.52
CA TRP A 14 -8.53 7.58 9.39
C TRP A 14 -9.06 6.97 10.69
N HIS A 15 -9.16 7.80 11.71
CA HIS A 15 -9.82 7.44 12.95
C HIS A 15 -11.32 7.73 12.83
N ASP A 16 -12.15 6.70 13.01
CA ASP A 16 -13.60 6.79 13.04
C ASP A 16 -14.06 7.10 14.46
N SER A 17 -14.44 8.36 14.69
CA SER A 17 -14.83 8.87 16.00
C SER A 17 -16.15 8.28 16.51
N GLN A 18 -16.98 7.67 15.65
CA GLN A 18 -18.23 7.04 16.09
C GLN A 18 -17.98 5.68 16.73
N THR A 19 -17.02 4.92 16.18
CA THR A 19 -16.68 3.59 16.67
C THR A 19 -15.39 3.54 17.49
N ASP A 20 -14.68 4.65 17.62
CA ASP A 20 -13.37 4.77 18.26
C ASP A 20 -12.33 3.78 17.68
N THR A 21 -12.37 3.56 16.37
CA THR A 21 -11.49 2.61 15.68
C THR A 21 -10.75 3.25 14.52
N THR A 22 -9.58 2.71 14.19
CA THR A 22 -8.88 3.09 12.97
C THR A 22 -9.47 2.32 11.79
N ARG A 23 -9.93 3.05 10.78
CA ARG A 23 -10.42 2.51 9.51
C ARG A 23 -9.35 2.60 8.45
N LEU A 24 -9.32 1.59 7.59
CA LEU A 24 -8.45 1.52 6.44
C LEU A 24 -9.30 1.22 5.20
N GLN A 25 -9.04 1.92 4.10
CA GLN A 25 -9.72 1.72 2.84
C GLN A 25 -8.71 1.64 1.71
N VAL A 26 -8.81 0.60 0.88
CA VAL A 26 -8.09 0.54 -0.40
C VAL A 26 -8.79 1.45 -1.40
N VAL A 27 -8.04 2.38 -1.99
CA VAL A 27 -8.55 3.34 -2.95
C VAL A 27 -8.45 2.75 -4.35
N ARG A 28 -9.59 2.62 -5.02
CA ARG A 28 -9.65 2.19 -6.42
C ARG A 28 -9.09 3.28 -7.33
N THR A 29 -8.15 2.88 -8.18
CA THR A 29 -7.47 3.75 -9.16
C THR A 29 -7.52 3.17 -10.58
N ASP A 30 -8.24 2.05 -10.74
CA ASP A 30 -8.46 1.34 -11.98
C ASP A 30 -9.62 1.91 -12.81
N THR A 31 -10.25 2.98 -12.33
CA THR A 31 -11.31 3.70 -13.02
C THR A 31 -10.76 4.95 -13.71
N ALA A 32 -11.51 5.48 -14.68
CA ALA A 32 -11.17 6.76 -15.31
C ALA A 32 -11.56 7.99 -14.45
N GLU A 33 -12.05 7.76 -13.23
CA GLU A 33 -12.51 8.82 -12.35
C GLU A 33 -11.35 9.50 -11.63
N GLU A 34 -11.45 10.82 -11.46
CA GLU A 34 -10.48 11.56 -10.65
C GLU A 34 -10.65 11.20 -9.17
N VAL A 35 -9.56 10.73 -8.56
CA VAL A 35 -9.52 10.37 -7.15
C VAL A 35 -8.83 11.46 -6.35
N ARG A 36 -9.54 12.05 -5.41
CA ARG A 36 -8.96 13.03 -4.47
C ARG A 36 -8.26 12.33 -3.32
N LEU A 37 -6.95 12.50 -3.24
CA LEU A 37 -6.10 12.00 -2.15
C LEU A 37 -5.83 13.13 -1.16
N ASP A 38 -5.94 12.82 0.13
CA ASP A 38 -5.77 13.77 1.24
C ASP A 38 -4.60 13.40 2.16
N ASN A 39 -4.47 14.10 3.29
CA ASN A 39 -3.43 13.89 4.30
C ASN A 39 -3.52 12.52 5.03
N SER A 40 -4.53 11.72 4.71
CA SER A 40 -4.70 10.36 5.24
C SER A 40 -4.32 9.29 4.21
N SER A 41 -3.80 9.70 3.04
CA SER A 41 -3.55 8.82 1.90
C SER A 41 -2.08 8.40 1.80
N PHE A 42 -1.85 7.10 1.61
CA PHE A 42 -0.54 6.48 1.52
C PHE A 42 -0.44 5.61 0.27
N LEU A 43 0.69 5.69 -0.43
CA LEU A 43 1.08 4.74 -1.46
C LEU A 43 1.89 3.61 -0.81
N LEU A 44 1.44 2.37 -1.00
CA LEU A 44 2.24 1.18 -0.77
C LEU A 44 2.68 0.62 -2.12
N ARG A 45 3.98 0.42 -2.29
CA ARG A 45 4.55 -0.22 -3.46
C ARG A 45 5.42 -1.38 -3.04
N ILE A 46 5.03 -2.59 -3.44
CA ILE A 46 5.77 -3.81 -3.18
C ILE A 46 6.53 -4.19 -4.44
N SER A 47 7.81 -4.54 -4.27
CA SER A 47 8.67 -5.00 -5.35
C SER A 47 9.53 -6.16 -4.86
N GLU A 48 9.82 -7.08 -5.77
CA GLU A 48 10.73 -8.19 -5.55
C GLU A 48 12.14 -7.80 -6.02
N ASP A 49 13.16 -8.32 -5.33
CA ASP A 49 14.51 -8.34 -5.85
C ASP A 49 14.66 -9.35 -7.00
N GLU A 50 15.78 -9.29 -7.72
CA GLU A 50 15.99 -10.11 -8.92
C GLU A 50 16.00 -11.62 -8.64
N ALA A 51 16.35 -12.00 -7.40
CA ALA A 51 16.36 -13.38 -6.94
C ALA A 51 15.02 -13.86 -6.34
N ALA A 52 14.02 -12.97 -6.23
CA ALA A 52 12.74 -13.20 -5.54
C ALA A 52 12.89 -13.71 -4.09
N LEU A 53 13.99 -13.38 -3.44
CA LEU A 53 14.29 -13.76 -2.06
C LEU A 53 13.88 -12.68 -1.06
N VAL A 54 13.81 -11.44 -1.53
CA VAL A 54 13.51 -10.28 -0.70
C VAL A 54 12.40 -9.46 -1.34
N GLU A 55 11.37 -9.20 -0.55
CA GLU A 55 10.31 -8.25 -0.91
C GLU A 55 10.50 -6.96 -0.14
N ARG A 56 10.39 -5.84 -0.85
CA ARG A 56 10.46 -4.49 -0.28
C ARG A 56 9.14 -3.79 -0.48
N CYS A 57 8.55 -3.31 0.61
CA CYS A 57 7.41 -2.41 0.61
C CYS A 57 7.89 -0.99 0.85
N PHE A 58 7.74 -0.15 -0.17
CA PHE A 58 7.86 1.29 -0.07
C PHE A 58 6.55 1.89 0.40
N ILE A 59 6.60 2.67 1.47
CA ILE A 59 5.45 3.37 2.04
C ILE A 59 5.70 4.86 1.92
N ARG A 60 4.83 5.56 1.19
CA ARG A 60 4.91 7.01 0.99
C ARG A 60 3.62 7.67 1.44
N HIS A 61 3.73 8.63 2.34
CA HIS A 61 2.65 9.56 2.63
C HIS A 61 2.51 10.54 1.46
N VAL A 62 1.35 10.53 0.79
CA VAL A 62 1.17 11.24 -0.49
C VAL A 62 1.29 12.75 -0.29
N ALA A 63 0.61 13.30 0.72
CA ALA A 63 0.52 14.75 0.89
C ALA A 63 1.85 15.41 1.32
N SER A 64 2.62 14.77 2.22
CA SER A 64 3.87 15.34 2.71
C SER A 64 5.12 14.84 1.99
N GLY A 65 4.99 13.83 1.12
CA GLY A 65 6.11 13.17 0.45
C GLY A 65 7.07 12.40 1.37
N ARG A 66 6.75 12.25 2.67
CA ARG A 66 7.56 11.47 3.61
C ARG A 66 7.47 9.99 3.24
N GLU A 67 8.59 9.29 3.34
CA GLU A 67 8.68 7.90 2.93
C GLU A 67 9.52 7.04 3.87
N VAL A 68 9.20 5.75 3.88
CA VAL A 68 9.92 4.71 4.62
C VAL A 68 9.83 3.40 3.83
N TYR A 69 10.72 2.46 4.14
CA TYR A 69 10.79 1.15 3.50
C TYR A 69 10.74 0.05 4.55
N VAL A 70 9.98 -1.01 4.25
CA VAL A 70 9.97 -2.26 5.00
C VAL A 70 10.54 -3.34 4.11
N GLN A 71 11.53 -4.09 4.61
CA GLN A 71 12.10 -5.23 3.92
C GLN A 71 11.70 -6.51 4.66
N SER A 72 11.27 -7.52 3.89
CA SER A 72 10.88 -8.83 4.39
C SER A 72 11.48 -9.93 3.51
N GLY A 73 11.50 -11.16 4.03
CA GLY A 73 11.61 -12.35 3.18
C GLY A 73 10.37 -12.54 2.31
N PRO A 74 10.29 -13.68 1.59
CA PRO A 74 9.18 -13.98 0.70
C PRO A 74 7.83 -13.98 1.44
N GLY A 75 6.77 -13.47 0.79
CA GLY A 75 5.39 -13.57 1.28
C GLY A 75 4.81 -12.27 1.86
N LEU A 76 5.57 -11.18 1.88
CA LEU A 76 5.09 -9.84 2.23
C LEU A 76 3.94 -9.41 1.31
N ARG A 77 4.07 -9.63 0.00
CA ARG A 77 3.00 -9.32 -0.95
C ARG A 77 1.73 -10.11 -0.62
N THR A 78 1.84 -11.43 -0.50
CA THR A 78 0.71 -12.31 -0.23
C THR A 78 0.04 -11.93 1.09
N PHE A 79 0.83 -11.65 2.13
CA PHE A 79 0.33 -11.20 3.42
C PHE A 79 -0.50 -9.92 3.28
N ILE A 80 0.08 -8.86 2.68
CA ILE A 80 -0.62 -7.58 2.52
C ILE A 80 -1.88 -7.74 1.67
N GLN A 81 -1.83 -8.49 0.57
CA GLN A 81 -3.01 -8.75 -0.26
C GLN A 81 -4.10 -9.49 0.54
N SER A 82 -3.73 -10.50 1.33
CA SER A 82 -4.67 -11.26 2.17
C SER A 82 -5.23 -10.49 3.38
N CYS A 83 -4.66 -9.34 3.71
CA CYS A 83 -5.19 -8.46 4.74
C CYS A 83 -6.07 -7.34 4.17
N LEU A 84 -5.83 -6.95 2.91
CA LEU A 84 -6.41 -5.73 2.34
C LEU A 84 -7.37 -5.96 1.17
N LEU A 85 -7.26 -7.09 0.47
CA LEU A 85 -7.95 -7.35 -0.80
C LEU A 85 -8.79 -8.64 -0.78
N THR A 86 -8.98 -9.24 0.40
CA THR A 86 -9.47 -10.62 0.55
C THR A 86 -10.93 -10.85 0.14
N ASP A 87 -11.67 -9.78 -0.16
CA ASP A 87 -13.08 -9.83 -0.55
C ASP A 87 -13.37 -9.09 -1.89
N GLN A 88 -12.43 -9.09 -2.84
CA GLN A 88 -12.70 -8.67 -4.24
C GLN A 88 -12.91 -9.86 -5.17
#